data_AF-A0A9D8RXI0-F1
#
_entry.id   AF-A0A9D8RXI0-F1
#
_cell.length_a   1.000
_cell.length_b   1.000
_cell.length_c   1.000
_cell.angle_alpha   90.00
_cell.angle_beta   90.00
_cell.angle_gamma   90.00
#
_symmetry.space_group_name_H-M   'P 1'
#
loop_
_entity.id
_entity.type
_entity.pdbx_description
1 polymer ?
#
loop_
_entity_poly.entity_id
_entity_poly.type
_entity_poly.pdbx_seq_one_letter_code
_entity_poly.pdbx_strand_id
1 'polypeptide(L)'
;VESVTVVEKSPEVIELFKSYILPQIKCKEKIRIICADAFEYAESVMPREGFDVAFVDTWRDASDGAPMYRKMKALEHLSEGTEFIYWIENFLRSRIRAEKFEELYALAEEGRVTLAEIKKEISKI
;
A
#
# COMPACT_ATOMS: atom_id res chain seq x y z
N VAL A 1 1.66 -6.69 -20.59
CA VAL A 1 0.87 -7.28 -19.49
C VAL A 1 0.17 -8.55 -19.99
N GLU A 2 0.62 -9.69 -19.48
CA GLU A 2 0.11 -11.02 -19.83
C GLU A 2 -1.11 -11.40 -18.99
N SER A 3 -1.09 -11.07 -17.69
CA SER A 3 -2.19 -11.27 -16.74
C SER A 3 -2.27 -10.14 -15.72
N VAL A 4 -3.44 -9.98 -15.11
CA VAL A 4 -3.68 -9.07 -13.97
C VAL A 4 -4.43 -9.85 -12.89
N THR A 5 -3.92 -9.83 -11.67
CA THR A 5 -4.64 -10.37 -10.49
C THR A 5 -5.13 -9.20 -9.65
N VAL A 6 -6.43 -9.16 -9.39
CA VAL A 6 -7.10 -8.17 -8.53
C VAL A 6 -7.48 -8.85 -7.22
N VAL A 7 -7.03 -8.29 -6.11
CA VAL A 7 -7.39 -8.75 -4.76
C VAL A 7 -8.34 -7.73 -4.15
N GLU A 8 -9.57 -8.14 -3.89
CA GLU A 8 -10.63 -7.30 -3.31
C GLU A 8 -11.28 -8.06 -2.16
N LYS A 9 -11.61 -7.35 -1.07
CA LYS A 9 -12.16 -7.96 0.14
C LYS A 9 -13.69 -8.07 0.10
N SER A 10 -14.38 -7.12 -0.52
CA SER A 10 -15.84 -7.10 -0.59
C SER A 10 -16.35 -8.00 -1.72
N PRO A 11 -17.06 -9.10 -1.40
CA PRO A 11 -17.69 -9.92 -2.42
C PRO A 11 -18.75 -9.13 -3.21
N GLU A 12 -19.43 -8.17 -2.59
CA GLU A 12 -20.42 -7.32 -3.26
C GLU A 12 -19.79 -6.43 -4.35
N VAL A 13 -18.64 -5.81 -4.04
CA VAL A 13 -17.88 -5.01 -5.03
C VAL A 13 -17.39 -5.91 -6.17
N ILE A 14 -16.89 -7.10 -5.86
CA ILE A 14 -16.47 -8.08 -6.87
C ILE A 14 -17.63 -8.43 -7.80
N GLU A 15 -18.81 -8.72 -7.25
CA GLU A 15 -19.98 -9.10 -8.06
C GLU A 15 -20.50 -7.93 -8.90
N LEU A 16 -20.47 -6.69 -8.39
CA LEU A 16 -20.76 -5.50 -9.18
C LEU A 16 -19.76 -5.33 -10.33
N PHE A 17 -18.47 -5.48 -10.06
CA PHE A 17 -17.42 -5.38 -11.07
C PHE A 17 -17.59 -6.45 -12.15
N LYS A 18 -17.80 -7.72 -11.77
CA LYS A 18 -18.03 -8.82 -12.72
C LYS A 18 -19.29 -8.64 -13.56
N SER A 19 -20.37 -8.13 -12.96
CA SER A 19 -21.66 -8.00 -13.64
C SER A 19 -21.67 -6.84 -14.62
N TYR A 20 -21.06 -5.71 -14.25
CA TYR A 20 -21.23 -4.46 -14.99
C TYR A 20 -19.95 -3.98 -15.68
N ILE A 21 -18.77 -4.15 -15.07
CA ILE A 21 -17.52 -3.54 -15.57
C ILE A 21 -16.72 -4.54 -16.42
N LEU A 22 -16.46 -5.74 -15.89
CA LEU A 22 -15.65 -6.77 -16.55
C LEU A 22 -16.13 -7.13 -17.98
N PRO A 23 -17.43 -7.21 -18.29
CA PRO A 23 -17.90 -7.54 -19.64
C PRO A 23 -17.52 -6.49 -20.69
N GLN A 24 -17.27 -5.25 -20.27
CA GLN A 24 -16.91 -4.13 -21.13
C GLN A 24 -15.39 -4.07 -21.42
N ILE A 25 -14.58 -4.84 -20.69
CA ILE A 25 -13.12 -4.88 -20.85
C ILE A 25 -12.76 -5.85 -21.99
N LYS A 26 -12.04 -5.36 -23.00
CA LYS A 26 -11.67 -6.15 -24.19
C LYS A 26 -10.82 -7.39 -23.87
N CYS A 27 -9.93 -7.30 -22.88
CA CYS A 27 -8.98 -8.36 -22.48
C CYS A 27 -9.33 -8.99 -21.12
N LYS A 28 -10.62 -9.12 -20.82
CA LYS A 28 -11.12 -9.63 -19.54
C LYS A 28 -10.60 -11.02 -19.16
N GLU A 29 -10.23 -11.84 -20.14
CA GLU A 29 -9.64 -13.17 -19.95
C GLU A 29 -8.29 -13.14 -19.21
N LYS A 30 -7.61 -11.98 -19.23
CA LYS A 30 -6.34 -11.78 -18.50
C LYS A 30 -6.56 -11.44 -17.02
N ILE A 31 -7.79 -11.17 -16.61
CA ILE A 31 -8.12 -10.68 -15.27
C ILE A 31 -8.56 -11.84 -14.39
N ARG A 32 -7.80 -12.08 -13.33
CA ARG A 32 -8.15 -12.99 -12.24
C ARG A 32 -8.58 -12.15 -11.03
N ILE A 33 -9.72 -12.45 -10.45
CA ILE A 33 -10.23 -11.75 -9.25
C ILE A 33 -10.19 -12.72 -8.07
N ILE A 34 -9.60 -12.27 -6.97
CA ILE A 34 -9.47 -13.03 -5.71
C ILE A 34 -10.23 -12.26 -4.63
N CYS A 35 -11.17 -12.95 -3.98
CA CYS A 35 -11.87 -12.42 -2.82
C CYS A 35 -11.04 -12.70 -1.56
N ALA A 36 -10.23 -11.74 -1.12
CA ALA A 36 -9.34 -11.88 0.03
C ALA A 36 -8.96 -10.53 0.64
N ASP A 37 -8.43 -10.54 1.87
CA ASP A 37 -7.76 -9.38 2.43
C ASP A 37 -6.40 -9.18 1.73
N ALA A 38 -6.14 -7.95 1.25
CA ALA A 38 -4.93 -7.66 0.47
C ALA A 38 -3.64 -7.89 1.26
N PHE A 39 -3.64 -7.67 2.58
CA PHE A 39 -2.45 -7.87 3.40
C PHE A 39 -2.20 -9.35 3.67
N GLU A 40 -3.25 -10.12 3.96
CA GLU A 40 -3.14 -11.58 4.09
C GLU A 40 -2.65 -12.22 2.79
N TYR A 41 -3.14 -11.75 1.65
CA TYR A 41 -2.68 -12.20 0.34
C TYR A 41 -1.22 -11.85 0.09
N ALA A 42 -0.81 -10.61 0.38
CA ALA A 42 0.57 -10.15 0.23
C ALA A 42 1.55 -10.93 1.12
N GLU A 43 1.13 -11.31 2.31
CA GLU A 43 1.96 -12.08 3.25
C GLU A 43 2.05 -13.58 2.88
N SER A 44 0.92 -14.19 2.52
CA SER A 44 0.83 -15.66 2.50
C SER A 44 0.77 -16.29 1.11
N VAL A 45 0.40 -15.54 0.07
CA VAL A 45 0.17 -16.08 -1.29
C VAL A 45 1.05 -15.42 -2.34
N MET A 46 1.05 -14.09 -2.38
CA MET A 46 1.79 -13.27 -3.34
C MET A 46 3.27 -13.66 -3.50
N PRO A 47 4.04 -14.01 -2.45
CA PRO A 47 5.45 -14.41 -2.57
C PRO A 47 5.71 -15.55 -3.56
N ARG A 48 4.71 -16.40 -3.79
CA ARG A 48 4.82 -17.59 -4.66
C ARG A 48 4.28 -17.35 -6.07
N GLU A 49 3.68 -16.20 -6.33
CA GLU A 49 3.02 -15.89 -7.61
C GLU A 49 3.99 -15.24 -8.61
N GLY A 50 5.05 -14.59 -8.13
CA GLY A 50 6.11 -14.03 -8.98
C GLY A 50 5.65 -12.88 -9.89
N PHE A 51 4.92 -11.91 -9.33
CA PHE A 51 4.47 -10.74 -10.08
C PHE A 51 5.62 -9.80 -10.41
N ASP A 52 5.58 -9.18 -11.60
CA ASP A 52 6.52 -8.13 -11.98
C ASP A 52 6.23 -6.82 -11.22
N VAL A 53 4.94 -6.49 -11.07
CA VAL A 53 4.46 -5.22 -10.49
C VAL A 53 3.24 -5.45 -9.61
N ALA A 54 3.20 -4.77 -8.46
CA ALA A 54 2.05 -4.68 -7.58
C ALA A 54 1.60 -3.22 -7.43
N PHE A 55 0.38 -2.92 -7.89
CA PHE A 55 -0.25 -1.61 -7.66
C PHE A 55 -1.16 -1.68 -6.43
N VAL A 56 -0.83 -0.91 -5.40
CA VAL A 56 -1.48 -0.94 -4.08
C VAL A 56 -2.38 0.28 -3.92
N ASP A 57 -3.68 0.02 -3.76
CA ASP A 57 -4.72 1.00 -3.48
C ASP A 57 -5.72 0.37 -2.48
N THR A 58 -5.43 0.50 -1.19
CA THR A 58 -6.12 -0.27 -0.12
C THR A 58 -6.81 0.59 0.93
N TRP A 59 -6.73 1.92 0.83
CA TRP A 59 -7.23 2.84 1.85
C TRP A 59 -8.51 3.54 1.42
N ARG A 60 -9.30 3.95 2.41
CA ARG A 60 -10.57 4.64 2.16
C ARG A 60 -10.34 6.11 1.90
N ASP A 61 -9.43 6.72 2.65
CA ASP A 61 -9.14 8.14 2.54
C ASP A 61 -7.78 8.51 3.16
N ALA A 62 -7.53 9.81 3.22
CA ALA A 62 -6.31 10.38 3.77
C ALA A 62 -6.10 10.10 5.26
N SER A 63 -7.07 9.56 6.01
CA SER A 63 -6.92 9.25 7.43
C SER A 63 -6.26 7.87 7.64
N ASP A 64 -6.67 6.84 6.90
CA ASP A 64 -6.18 5.46 7.08
C ASP A 64 -5.04 5.03 6.15
N GLY A 65 -4.73 5.84 5.12
CA GLY A 65 -3.66 5.53 4.17
C GLY A 65 -2.26 5.29 4.77
N ALA A 66 -1.80 6.10 5.73
CA ALA A 66 -0.45 5.96 6.31
C ALA A 66 -0.24 4.64 7.08
N PRO A 67 -1.11 4.22 8.02
CA PRO A 67 -0.98 2.91 8.64
C PRO A 67 -1.06 1.75 7.64
N MET A 68 -1.92 1.83 6.63
CA MET A 68 -2.02 0.81 5.57
C MET A 68 -0.78 0.74 4.69
N TYR A 69 -0.24 1.90 4.30
CA TYR A 69 1.00 2.02 3.55
C TYR A 69 2.17 1.42 4.33
N ARG A 70 2.33 1.75 5.62
CA ARG A 70 3.37 1.14 6.47
C ARG A 70 3.21 -0.38 6.57
N LYS A 71 1.97 -0.86 6.73
CA LYS A 71 1.67 -2.30 6.79
C LYS A 71 2.09 -3.00 5.50
N MET A 72 1.74 -2.47 4.33
CA MET A 72 2.14 -3.08 3.05
C MET A 72 3.64 -2.94 2.79
N LYS A 73 4.24 -1.77 3.10
CA LYS A 73 5.69 -1.55 3.00
C LYS A 73 6.50 -2.58 3.77
N ALA A 74 6.02 -3.00 4.94
CA ALA A 74 6.67 -4.03 5.73
C ALA A 74 6.62 -5.42 5.08
N LEU A 75 5.69 -5.68 4.15
CA LEU A 75 5.51 -6.96 3.47
C LEU A 75 6.23 -7.05 2.12
N GLU A 76 6.68 -5.94 1.54
CA GLU A 76 7.30 -5.92 0.19
C GLU A 76 8.45 -6.93 0.06
N HIS A 77 9.27 -7.06 1.10
CA HIS A 77 10.42 -7.96 1.13
C HIS A 77 10.07 -9.44 0.96
N LEU A 78 8.81 -9.84 1.19
CA LEU A 78 8.36 -11.21 0.97
C LEU A 78 8.19 -11.54 -0.51
N SER A 79 7.99 -10.54 -1.36
CA SER A 79 7.83 -10.69 -2.81
C SER A 79 9.05 -10.09 -3.53
N GLU A 80 10.20 -10.75 -3.38
CA GLU A 80 11.44 -10.33 -4.03
C GLU A 80 11.26 -10.27 -5.56
N GLY A 81 11.70 -9.15 -6.16
CA GLY A 81 11.59 -8.93 -7.61
C GLY A 81 10.29 -8.26 -8.07
N THR A 82 9.29 -8.09 -7.19
CA THR A 82 8.08 -7.32 -7.52
C THR A 82 8.28 -5.83 -7.27
N GLU A 83 7.99 -4.98 -8.26
CA GLU A 83 7.95 -3.53 -8.08
C GLU A 83 6.61 -3.09 -7.45
N PHE A 84 6.67 -2.43 -6.29
CA PHE A 84 5.48 -1.91 -5.62
C PHE A 84 5.25 -0.43 -5.93
N ILE A 85 4.04 -0.12 -6.39
CA ILE A 85 3.59 1.24 -6.71
C ILE A 85 2.35 1.51 -5.89
N TYR A 86 2.27 2.68 -5.26
CA TYR A 86 1.15 3.04 -4.39
C TYR A 86 0.34 4.18 -5.01
N TRP A 87 -0.99 4.10 -4.93
CA TRP A 87 -1.82 5.28 -5.16
C TRP A 87 -1.40 6.39 -4.17
N ILE A 88 -1.35 7.65 -4.62
CA ILE A 88 -1.00 8.84 -3.81
C ILE A 88 0.24 8.72 -2.88
N GLU A 89 1.26 7.93 -3.24
CA GLU A 89 2.40 7.62 -2.36
C GLU A 89 3.07 8.86 -1.76
N ASN A 90 3.33 9.88 -2.58
CA ASN A 90 3.96 11.13 -2.15
C ASN A 90 3.18 11.83 -1.04
N PHE A 91 1.85 11.78 -1.10
CA PHE A 91 0.99 12.35 -0.07
C PHE A 91 1.11 11.55 1.24
N LEU A 92 1.09 10.21 1.14
CA LEU A 92 1.24 9.33 2.31
C LEU A 92 2.60 9.53 2.99
N ARG A 93 3.70 9.58 2.22
CA ARG A 93 5.04 9.90 2.73
C ARG A 93 5.11 11.27 3.37
N SER A 94 4.48 12.29 2.78
CA SER A 94 4.41 13.63 3.38
C SER A 94 3.71 13.60 4.73
N ARG A 95 2.59 12.88 4.84
CA ARG A 95 1.85 12.75 6.11
C ARG A 95 2.64 11.99 7.17
N ILE A 96 3.32 10.91 6.79
CA ILE A 96 4.19 10.14 7.68
C ILE A 96 5.34 11.00 8.22
N ARG A 97 5.94 11.86 7.36
CA ARG A 97 6.96 12.82 7.79
C ARG A 97 6.41 13.84 8.78
N ALA A 98 5.22 14.37 8.54
CA ALA A 98 4.57 15.30 9.46
C ALA A 98 4.30 14.63 10.82
N GLU A 99 3.71 13.42 10.83
CA GLU A 99 3.46 12.64 12.06
C GLU A 99 4.77 12.43 12.85
N LYS A 100 5.86 12.07 12.18
CA LYS A 100 7.16 11.87 12.84
C LYS A 100 7.78 13.18 13.33
N PHE A 101 7.58 14.27 12.61
CA PHE A 101 8.07 15.57 13.01
C PHE A 101 7.40 16.03 14.31
N GLU A 102 6.07 15.93 14.40
CA GLU A 102 5.32 16.28 15.61
C GLU A 102 5.79 15.45 16.83
N GLU A 103 5.98 14.14 16.65
CA GLU A 103 6.50 13.24 17.69
C GLU A 103 7.88 13.68 18.19
N LEU A 104 8.82 13.94 17.27
CA LEU A 104 10.18 14.31 17.61
C LEU A 104 10.28 15.74 18.16
N TYR A 105 9.43 16.64 17.69
CA TYR A 105 9.38 18.02 18.15
C TYR A 105 8.92 18.09 19.61
N ALA A 106 7.87 17.34 19.98
CA ALA A 106 7.45 17.23 21.38
C ALA A 106 8.57 16.71 22.30
N LEU A 107 9.32 15.71 21.85
CA LEU A 107 10.49 15.20 22.58
C LEU A 107 11.63 16.23 22.68
N ALA A 108 11.76 17.13 21.70
CA ALA A 108 12.77 18.18 21.73
C ALA A 108 12.39 19.31 22.71
N GLU A 109 11.10 19.62 22.87
CA GLU A 109 10.62 20.51 23.93
C GLU A 109 10.93 19.95 25.34
N GLU A 110 10.95 18.63 25.48
CA GLU A 110 11.39 17.93 26.71
C GLU A 110 12.93 17.83 26.84
N GLY A 111 13.70 18.33 25.87
CA GLY A 111 15.18 18.24 25.85
C GLY A 111 15.73 16.83 25.60
N ARG A 112 14.90 15.92 25.08
CA ARG A 112 15.26 14.50 24.87
C ARG A 112 15.85 14.23 23.48
N VAL A 113 15.66 15.16 22.55
CA VAL A 113 16.26 15.16 21.20
C VAL A 113 16.58 16.59 20.77
N THR A 114 17.57 16.73 19.91
CA THR A 114 18.02 18.00 19.33
C THR A 114 17.40 18.23 17.95
N LEU A 115 17.29 19.49 17.51
CA LEU A 115 16.84 19.83 16.15
C LEU A 115 17.69 19.18 15.04
N ALA A 116 18.97 18.92 15.31
CA ALA A 116 19.85 18.22 14.37
C ALA A 116 19.44 16.76 14.20
N GLU A 117 19.07 16.09 15.30
CA GLU A 117 18.54 14.72 15.28
C GLU A 117 17.19 14.65 14.58
N ILE A 118 16.30 15.64 14.79
CA ILE A 118 15.01 15.71 14.05
C ILE A 118 15.26 15.74 12.53
N LYS A 119 16.11 16.65 12.05
CA LYS A 119 16.42 16.76 10.61
C LYS A 119 16.97 15.45 10.04
N LYS A 120 17.84 14.78 10.81
CA LYS A 120 18.43 13.49 10.42
C LYS A 120 17.35 12.42 10.28
N GLU A 121 16.45 12.28 11.24
CA GLU A 121 15.41 11.24 11.19
C GLU A 121 14.36 11.49 10.09
N ILE A 122 13.93 12.74 9.89
CA ILE A 122 12.96 13.08 8.84
C ILE A 122 13.50 12.82 7.43
N SER A 123 14.81 12.97 7.22
CA SER A 123 15.44 12.71 5.92
C SER A 123 15.46 11.24 5.47
N LYS A 124 15.16 10.30 6.39
CA LYS A 124 15.15 8.85 6.10
C LYS A 124 13.81 8.34 5.56
N ILE A 125 12.78 9.18 5.52
CA ILE A 125 11.39 8.83 5.16
C ILE A 125 11.08 9.36 3.75
#